data_AF-A0A8R7TCL1-F1
#
_entry.id   AF-A0A8R7TCL1-F1
#
_cell.length_a   1.000
_cell.length_b   1.000
_cell.length_c   1.000
_cell.angle_alpha   90.00
_cell.angle_beta   90.00
_cell.angle_gamma   90.00
#
_symmetry.space_group_name_H-M   'P 1'
#
loop_
_entity.id
_entity.type
_entity.pdbx_description
1 polymer ?
#
loop_
_entity_poly.entity_id
_entity_poly.type
_entity_poly.pdbx_seq_one_letter_code
_entity_poly.pdbx_strand_id
1 'polypeptide(L)'
;MVKNNSKDLSASWIQINKIIKAGVADGIGAGSWVYPSYSGDNSARFHVAWVDGLKTCPDHDCGAFMQVSSSVGLGGRLKPVSVYKGPQYMIAVAIFKDPVTKHWWVAYGPQNIHIG
;
A
#
# COMPACT_ATOMS: atom_id res chain seq x y z
N MET A 1 -11.34 -0.22 -15.74
CA MET A 1 -10.03 -0.89 -15.80
C MET A 1 -9.01 0.08 -16.38
N VAL A 2 -7.83 0.17 -15.79
CA VAL A 2 -6.74 1.01 -16.30
C VAL A 2 -6.15 0.36 -17.56
N LYS A 3 -6.06 1.12 -18.65
CA LYS A 3 -5.55 0.62 -19.94
C LYS A 3 -4.03 0.48 -19.90
N ASN A 4 -3.51 -0.52 -20.61
CA ASN A 4 -2.06 -0.66 -20.76
C ASN A 4 -1.48 0.55 -21.52
N ASN A 5 -0.26 0.96 -21.18
CA ASN A 5 0.42 2.16 -21.71
C ASN A 5 -0.31 3.50 -21.44
N SER A 6 -1.26 3.52 -20.50
CA SER A 6 -1.87 4.77 -20.01
C SER A 6 -1.05 5.38 -18.86
N LYS A 7 -1.15 6.69 -18.70
CA LYS A 7 -0.68 7.42 -17.50
C LYS A 7 -1.71 7.40 -16.36
N ASP A 8 -2.85 6.75 -16.56
CA ASP A 8 -3.90 6.65 -15.55
C ASP A 8 -3.42 5.84 -14.33
N LEU A 9 -3.81 6.31 -13.15
CA LEU A 9 -3.66 5.64 -11.87
C LEU A 9 -5.05 5.32 -11.33
N SER A 10 -5.25 4.09 -10.87
CA SER A 10 -6.39 3.73 -10.04
C SER A 10 -5.88 3.15 -8.75
N ALA A 11 -6.32 3.68 -7.61
CA ALA A 11 -5.85 3.26 -6.29
C ALA A 11 -7.00 3.15 -5.29
N SER A 12 -6.82 2.29 -4.29
CA SER A 12 -7.68 2.14 -3.12
C SER A 12 -6.78 1.93 -1.93
N TRP A 13 -6.91 2.76 -0.91
CA TRP A 13 -5.94 2.82 0.18
C TRP A 13 -6.55 3.30 1.49
N ILE A 14 -5.84 3.01 2.57
CA ILE A 14 -6.06 3.60 3.89
C ILE A 14 -4.81 4.38 4.29
N GLN A 15 -4.97 5.53 4.94
CA GLN A 15 -3.86 6.34 5.44
C GLN A 15 -4.12 6.86 6.84
N ILE A 16 -3.06 6.87 7.64
CA ILE A 16 -2.98 7.66 8.87
C ILE A 16 -1.94 8.75 8.63
N ASN A 17 -2.36 10.01 8.70
CA ASN A 17 -1.48 11.16 8.52
C ASN A 17 -1.56 12.16 9.68
N LYS A 18 -0.47 12.86 9.88
CA LYS A 18 -0.35 14.05 10.71
C LYS A 18 0.06 15.21 9.81
N ILE A 19 -0.85 16.15 9.61
CA ILE A 19 -0.56 17.39 8.88
C ILE A 19 0.36 18.25 9.76
N ILE A 20 1.54 18.57 9.24
CA ILE A 20 2.50 19.46 9.92
C ILE A 20 2.22 20.90 9.52
N LYS A 21 2.02 21.13 8.21
CA LYS A 21 1.62 22.42 7.61
C LYS A 21 0.96 22.15 6.26
N ALA A 22 0.35 23.16 5.64
CA ALA A 22 -0.29 22.99 4.34
C ALA A 22 0.68 22.35 3.32
N GLY A 23 0.29 21.21 2.75
CA GLY A 23 1.10 20.44 1.79
C GLY A 23 2.23 19.60 2.39
N VAL A 24 2.41 19.56 3.72
CA VAL A 24 3.46 18.78 4.39
C VAL A 24 2.86 17.92 5.49
N ALA A 25 3.05 16.62 5.39
CA ALA A 25 2.51 15.66 6.35
C ALA A 25 3.50 14.52 6.58
N ASP A 26 3.45 13.96 7.77
CA ASP A 26 4.00 12.63 8.02
C ASP A 26 2.86 11.62 8.02
N GLY A 27 3.10 10.43 7.49
CA GLY A 27 2.04 9.44 7.44
C GLY A 27 2.51 8.08 7.00
N ILE A 28 1.62 7.12 7.23
CA ILE A 28 1.76 5.76 6.73
C ILE A 28 0.45 5.38 6.06
N GLY A 29 0.54 4.77 4.90
CA GLY A 29 -0.59 4.28 4.15
C GLY A 29 -0.33 2.90 3.57
N ALA A 30 -1.39 2.17 3.32
CA ALA A 30 -1.33 0.86 2.68
C ALA A 30 -2.55 0.68 1.79
N GLY A 31 -2.37 -0.02 0.68
CA GLY A 31 -3.44 -0.16 -0.29
C GLY A 31 -3.02 -0.87 -1.56
N SER A 32 -3.93 -0.88 -2.52
CA SER A 32 -3.66 -1.38 -3.86
C SER A 32 -3.68 -0.25 -4.87
N TRP A 33 -2.82 -0.32 -5.88
CA TRP A 33 -2.97 0.47 -7.08
C TRP A 33 -2.78 -0.35 -8.36
N VAL A 34 -3.25 0.22 -9.46
CA VAL A 34 -2.94 -0.17 -10.82
C VAL A 34 -2.27 1.03 -11.47
N TYR A 35 -0.97 0.94 -11.77
CA TYR A 35 -0.21 2.03 -12.37
C TYR A 35 0.75 1.55 -13.46
N PRO A 36 0.31 1.47 -14.72
CA PRO A 36 1.12 0.93 -15.82
C PRO A 36 2.43 1.67 -16.05
N SER A 37 2.45 2.99 -15.95
CA SER A 37 3.69 3.77 -16.11
C SER A 37 4.75 3.46 -15.06
N TYR A 38 4.35 2.98 -13.88
CA TYR A 38 5.28 2.59 -12.80
C TYR A 38 5.60 1.09 -12.84
N SER A 39 4.59 0.25 -13.06
CA SER A 39 4.72 -1.22 -12.93
C SER A 39 5.02 -1.94 -14.26
N GLY A 40 4.88 -1.27 -15.41
CA GLY A 40 4.99 -1.88 -16.73
C GLY A 40 3.83 -2.80 -17.14
N ASP A 41 2.80 -2.92 -16.30
CA ASP A 41 1.59 -3.70 -16.55
C ASP A 41 0.36 -3.07 -15.89
N ASN A 42 -0.82 -3.61 -16.19
CA ASN A 42 -2.09 -3.18 -15.61
C ASN A 42 -2.57 -4.09 -14.46
N SER A 43 -1.65 -4.76 -13.76
CA SER A 43 -2.02 -5.59 -12.61
C SER A 43 -2.25 -4.72 -11.38
N ALA A 44 -3.28 -5.06 -10.59
CA ALA A 44 -3.41 -4.52 -9.24
C ALA A 44 -2.31 -5.09 -8.35
N ARG A 45 -1.61 -4.23 -7.61
CA ARG A 45 -0.51 -4.60 -6.73
C ARG A 45 -0.71 -3.99 -5.35
N PHE A 46 -0.28 -4.69 -4.31
CA PHE A 46 -0.35 -4.21 -2.93
C PHE A 46 0.92 -3.45 -2.57
N HIS A 47 0.76 -2.29 -1.95
CA HIS A 47 1.84 -1.39 -1.60
C HIS A 47 1.66 -0.83 -0.19
N VAL A 48 2.78 -0.52 0.45
CA VAL A 48 2.84 0.30 1.66
C VAL A 48 3.56 1.59 1.32
N ALA A 49 3.14 2.72 1.85
CA ALA A 49 3.79 4.01 1.60
C ALA A 49 4.04 4.74 2.91
N TRP A 50 5.25 5.30 3.02
CA TRP A 50 5.59 6.26 4.05
C TRP A 50 5.60 7.67 3.46
N VAL A 51 5.00 8.61 4.18
CA VAL A 51 5.05 10.03 3.85
C VAL A 51 5.96 10.70 4.88
N ASP A 52 7.02 11.33 4.41
CA ASP A 52 8.00 12.09 5.20
C ASP A 52 8.02 13.52 4.67
N GLY A 53 7.24 14.38 5.33
CA GLY A 53 7.00 15.76 4.94
C GLY A 53 6.41 15.93 3.53
N LEU A 54 7.29 16.12 2.53
CA LEU A 54 6.93 16.34 1.12
C LEU A 54 7.13 15.09 0.26
N LYS A 55 7.81 14.06 0.78
CA LYS A 55 8.19 12.88 0.01
C LYS A 55 7.25 11.73 0.34
N THR A 56 6.68 11.11 -0.68
CA THR A 56 6.00 9.81 -0.55
C THR A 56 6.94 8.72 -1.04
N CYS A 57 7.12 7.70 -0.23
CA CYS A 57 8.07 6.62 -0.43
C CYS A 57 7.32 5.28 -0.37
N PRO A 58 7.05 4.65 -1.52
CA PRO A 58 6.41 3.36 -1.52
C PRO A 58 7.41 2.24 -1.27
N ASP A 59 6.90 1.16 -0.68
CA ASP A 59 7.57 -0.09 -0.37
C ASP A 59 8.97 0.13 0.23
N HIS A 60 10.01 -0.22 -0.53
CA HIS A 60 11.41 -0.16 -0.09
C HIS A 60 12.17 1.04 -0.66
N ASP A 61 11.53 1.92 -1.43
CA ASP A 61 12.20 2.96 -2.24
C ASP A 61 13.03 3.94 -1.39
N CYS A 62 12.69 4.11 -0.11
CA CYS A 62 13.39 5.03 0.79
C CYS A 62 13.87 4.39 2.09
N GLY A 63 13.80 3.05 2.22
CA GLY A 63 14.16 2.37 3.47
C GLY A 63 13.27 2.70 4.68
N ALA A 64 12.14 3.39 4.46
CA ALA A 64 11.20 3.77 5.51
C ALA A 64 10.38 2.59 6.05
N PHE A 65 10.36 1.47 5.33
CA PHE A 65 9.63 0.26 5.69
C PHE A 65 10.55 -0.96 5.61
N MET A 66 10.63 -1.72 6.70
CA MET A 66 11.41 -2.95 6.80
C MET A 66 10.46 -4.14 6.79
N GLN A 67 10.44 -4.88 5.67
CA GLN A 67 9.58 -6.05 5.57
C GLN A 67 10.11 -7.19 6.47
N VAL A 68 9.28 -7.64 7.42
CA VAL A 68 9.62 -8.69 8.38
C VAL A 68 9.05 -10.06 8.01
N SER A 69 8.03 -10.11 7.15
CA SER A 69 7.42 -11.36 6.68
C SER A 69 7.67 -11.57 5.20
N SER A 70 8.11 -12.77 4.80
CA SER A 70 8.24 -13.17 3.41
C SER A 70 6.94 -13.69 2.78
N SER A 71 5.87 -13.83 3.56
CA SER A 71 4.60 -14.40 3.08
C SER A 71 3.79 -13.43 2.21
N VAL A 72 4.03 -12.12 2.33
CA VAL A 72 3.39 -11.09 1.53
C VAL A 72 4.46 -10.18 0.93
N GLY A 73 4.65 -10.25 -0.39
CA GLY A 73 5.57 -9.37 -1.10
C GLY A 73 4.92 -8.02 -1.40
N LEU A 74 5.51 -6.93 -0.91
CA LEU A 74 5.18 -5.59 -1.36
C LEU A 74 5.46 -5.43 -2.86
N GLY A 75 4.60 -4.70 -3.56
CA GLY A 75 4.58 -4.64 -5.03
C GLY A 75 4.10 -5.93 -5.72
N GLY A 76 3.73 -6.96 -4.94
CA GLY A 76 3.20 -8.22 -5.44
C GLY A 76 1.84 -8.05 -6.12
N ARG A 77 1.59 -8.82 -7.19
CA ARG A 77 0.31 -8.82 -7.90
C ARG A 77 -0.78 -9.42 -7.02
N LEU A 78 -1.87 -8.69 -6.84
CA LEU A 78 -3.08 -9.18 -6.18
C LEU A 78 -3.82 -10.11 -7.14
N LYS A 79 -4.06 -11.35 -6.72
CA LYS A 79 -4.88 -12.32 -7.43
C LYS A 79 -5.67 -13.18 -6.45
N PRO A 80 -6.94 -13.50 -6.75
CA PRO A 80 -7.74 -12.98 -7.87
C PRO A 80 -8.15 -11.51 -7.69
N VAL A 81 -8.60 -10.84 -8.77
CA VAL A 81 -9.10 -9.45 -8.75
C VAL A 81 -10.60 -9.39 -9.01
N SER A 82 -11.26 -8.41 -8.42
CA SER A 82 -12.70 -8.17 -8.60
C SER A 82 -13.04 -7.76 -10.03
N VAL A 83 -14.16 -8.24 -10.55
CA VAL A 83 -14.64 -7.93 -11.91
C VAL A 83 -16.08 -7.43 -11.88
N TYR A 84 -16.41 -6.48 -12.76
CA TYR A 84 -17.77 -5.93 -12.82
C TYR A 84 -18.79 -7.03 -13.17
N LYS A 85 -19.90 -7.08 -12.43
CA LYS A 85 -20.93 -8.14 -12.54
C LYS A 85 -20.38 -9.58 -12.39
N GLY A 86 -19.29 -9.75 -11.65
CA GLY A 86 -18.76 -11.05 -11.31
C GLY A 86 -18.20 -11.10 -9.88
N PRO A 87 -17.34 -12.09 -9.57
CA PRO A 87 -16.79 -12.27 -8.24
C PRO A 87 -16.11 -11.01 -7.71
N GLN A 88 -16.38 -10.70 -6.44
CA GLN A 88 -15.74 -9.61 -5.70
C GLN A 88 -14.82 -10.20 -4.65
N TYR A 89 -13.65 -9.59 -4.49
CA TYR A 89 -12.64 -9.97 -3.52
C TYR A 89 -12.27 -8.76 -2.66
N MET A 90 -11.86 -9.04 -1.42
CA MET A 90 -11.44 -8.03 -0.45
C MET A 90 -10.06 -8.41 0.09
N ILE A 91 -9.25 -7.39 0.35
CA ILE A 91 -8.05 -7.52 1.19
C ILE A 91 -8.33 -6.91 2.55
N ALA A 92 -7.90 -7.60 3.61
CA ALA A 92 -7.91 -7.06 4.96
C ALA A 92 -6.54 -6.42 5.23
N VAL A 93 -6.53 -5.17 5.66
CA VAL A 93 -5.31 -4.43 5.98
C VAL A 93 -5.54 -3.68 7.28
N ALA A 94 -4.56 -3.76 8.19
CA ALA A 94 -4.57 -3.00 9.43
C ALA A 94 -3.28 -2.17 9.51
N ILE A 95 -3.43 -0.92 9.96
CA ILE A 95 -2.31 -0.04 10.29
C ILE A 95 -2.45 0.34 11.76
N PHE A 96 -1.42 0.11 12.55
CA PHE A 96 -1.44 0.43 13.98
C PHE A 96 -0.05 0.80 14.49
N LYS A 97 -0.02 1.47 15.64
CA LYS A 97 1.22 1.82 16.34
C LYS A 97 1.34 0.93 17.58
N ASP A 98 2.45 0.22 17.70
CA ASP A 98 2.74 -0.58 18.88
C ASP A 98 2.87 0.34 20.11
N PRO A 99 2.09 0.12 21.18
CA PRO A 99 2.16 0.96 22.37
C PRO A 99 3.48 0.84 23.15
N VAL A 100 4.24 -0.24 22.97
CA VAL A 100 5.52 -0.47 23.66
C VAL A 100 6.69 0.06 22.83
N THR A 101 6.92 -0.50 21.64
CA THR A 101 8.07 -0.11 20.79
C THR A 101 7.87 1.24 20.10
N LYS A 102 6.63 1.73 20.01
CA LYS A 102 6.22 2.91 19.24
C LYS A 102 6.47 2.79 17.73
N HIS A 103 6.78 1.59 17.24
CA HIS A 103 6.90 1.31 15.82
C HIS A 103 5.51 1.28 15.17
N TRP A 104 5.45 1.74 13.93
CA TRP A 104 4.27 1.58 13.09
C TRP A 104 4.31 0.22 12.42
N TRP A 105 3.15 -0.42 12.33
CA TRP A 105 2.99 -1.73 11.75
C TRP A 105 1.85 -1.73 10.73
N VAL A 106 2.06 -2.49 9.66
CA VAL A 106 1.08 -2.89 8.67
C VAL A 106 0.90 -4.40 8.75
N ALA A 107 -0.34 -4.83 8.96
CA ALA A 107 -0.72 -6.24 8.93
C ALA A 107 -1.66 -6.53 7.76
N TYR A 108 -1.57 -7.74 7.22
CA TYR A 108 -2.32 -8.16 6.04
C TYR A 108 -3.07 -9.47 6.25
N GLY A 109 -4.26 -9.51 5.69
CA GLY A 109 -5.13 -10.68 5.67
C GLY A 109 -5.83 -10.93 7.02
N PRO A 110 -6.74 -11.91 7.05
CA PRO A 110 -7.51 -12.25 8.24
C PRO A 110 -6.64 -12.82 9.38
N GLN A 111 -5.44 -13.30 9.05
CA GLN A 111 -4.47 -13.82 10.02
C GLN A 111 -3.59 -12.72 10.63
N ASN A 112 -3.80 -11.45 10.25
CA ASN A 112 -2.98 -10.31 10.69
C ASN A 112 -1.48 -10.58 10.54
N ILE A 113 -1.04 -11.00 9.36
CA ILE A 113 0.38 -11.23 9.13
C ILE A 113 1.07 -9.87 9.15
N HIS A 114 1.95 -9.63 10.12
CA HIS A 114 2.73 -8.40 10.21
C HIS A 114 3.72 -8.37 9.05
N ILE A 115 3.57 -7.39 8.16
CA ILE A 115 4.44 -7.22 6.99
C ILE A 115 5.64 -6.37 7.37
N GLY A 116 5.47 -5.41 8.27
CA GLY A 116 6.50 -4.48 8.73
C GLY A 116 5.89 -3.20 9.25
#